data_AF-A0A242NYU0-F1
#
_entry.id   AF-A0A242NYU0-F1
#
_cell.length_a   1.000
_cell.length_b   1.000
_cell.length_c   1.000
_cell.angle_alpha   90.00
_cell.angle_beta   90.00
_cell.angle_gamma   90.00
#
_symmetry.space_group_name_H-M   'P 1'
#
loop_
_entity.id
_entity.type
_entity.pdbx_description
1 polymer ?
#
loop_
_entity_poly.entity_id
_entity_poly.type
_entity_poly.pdbx_seq_one_letter_code
_entity_poly.pdbx_strand_id
1 'polypeptide(L)'
;SHALSAHTTNVIHGNAPYVILGDGFNPLTDLRQIIGLNFPDGQGGYNWISAWDAGVAIKAPPGMHFNQVMSHSVVSDGYAHNIPYLTVGDADGDEAGGYVSGYLKATWYENGEQIPNDRLGNELWGCGGPYKLRVEVWNIQANTPYGAPNNRYYGNNWVEYTVIPHNQSICYLRPNDMG
;
A
#
# COMPACT_ATOMS: atom_id res chain seq x y z
N SER A 1 -5.47 27.65 53.33
CA SER A 1 -5.57 27.12 51.96
C SER A 1 -4.26 26.46 51.60
N HIS A 2 -4.16 25.13 51.67
CA HIS A 2 -2.95 24.40 51.32
C HIS A 2 -3.19 23.64 50.03
N ALA A 3 -2.52 24.05 48.95
CA ALA A 3 -2.49 23.31 47.69
C ALA A 3 -1.25 22.40 47.72
N LEU A 4 -1.45 21.09 47.62
CA LEU A 4 -0.37 20.12 47.43
C LEU A 4 0.12 20.24 45.99
N SER A 5 1.34 20.75 45.81
CA SER A 5 2.08 20.64 44.55
C SER A 5 2.83 19.32 44.57
N ALA A 6 2.47 18.40 43.68
CA ALA A 6 3.22 17.18 43.43
C ALA A 6 4.05 17.40 42.16
N HIS A 7 5.37 17.23 42.28
CA HIS A 7 6.29 17.32 41.15
C HIS A 7 6.87 15.92 40.93
N THR A 8 6.50 15.27 39.84
CA THR A 8 7.07 13.97 39.45
C THR A 8 8.32 14.22 38.62
N THR A 9 9.48 13.80 39.13
CA THR A 9 10.76 13.91 38.43
C THR A 9 10.92 12.88 37.31
N ASN A 10 10.07 11.85 37.24
CA ASN A 10 10.13 10.76 36.28
C ASN A 10 8.76 10.53 35.61
N VAL A 11 8.75 10.38 34.29
CA VAL A 11 7.58 9.92 33.54
C VAL A 11 7.50 8.40 33.71
N ILE A 12 6.33 7.89 34.11
CA ILE A 12 6.08 6.45 34.11
C ILE A 12 5.94 6.05 32.64
N HIS A 13 6.84 5.20 32.16
CA HIS A 13 6.80 4.72 30.79
C HIS A 13 5.79 3.57 30.67
N GLY A 14 4.84 3.74 29.78
CA GLY A 14 3.91 2.71 29.33
C GLY A 14 4.39 2.01 28.06
N ASN A 15 3.46 1.38 27.38
CA ASN A 15 3.63 0.77 26.08
C ASN A 15 3.42 1.81 24.98
N ALA A 16 4.04 1.58 23.82
CA ALA A 16 3.77 2.38 22.64
C ALA A 16 2.48 1.89 21.97
N PRO A 17 1.66 2.80 21.41
CA PRO A 17 0.51 2.39 20.62
C PRO A 17 0.95 1.60 19.38
N TYR A 18 0.02 0.88 18.78
CA TYR A 18 0.28 0.07 17.59
C TYR A 18 -0.87 0.19 16.59
N VAL A 19 -0.54 0.03 15.31
CA VAL A 19 -1.55 -0.05 14.25
C VAL A 19 -2.22 -1.42 14.31
N ILE A 20 -3.54 -1.45 14.19
CA ILE A 20 -4.36 -2.64 13.99
C ILE A 20 -4.83 -2.65 12.53
N LEU A 21 -4.71 -3.80 11.87
CA LEU A 21 -5.15 -4.00 10.49
C LEU A 21 -6.69 -4.00 10.42
N GLY A 22 -7.25 -3.89 9.21
CA GLY A 22 -8.70 -3.79 8.99
C GLY A 22 -9.55 -4.97 9.48
N ASP A 23 -8.92 -6.05 9.96
CA ASP A 23 -9.61 -7.14 10.66
C ASP A 23 -9.99 -6.81 12.11
N GLY A 24 -9.43 -5.74 12.68
CA GLY A 24 -9.71 -5.27 14.03
C GLY A 24 -9.01 -6.03 15.15
N PHE A 25 -8.15 -7.01 14.83
CA PHE A 25 -7.50 -7.85 15.84
C PHE A 25 -5.98 -7.96 15.66
N ASN A 26 -5.48 -7.96 14.42
CA ASN A 26 -4.07 -8.23 14.17
C ASN A 26 -3.24 -6.93 14.16
N PRO A 27 -2.19 -6.84 14.99
CA PRO A 27 -1.29 -5.70 14.96
C PRO A 27 -0.44 -5.72 13.69
N LEU A 28 -0.14 -4.54 13.17
CA LEU A 28 0.86 -4.35 12.13
C LEU A 28 2.24 -4.69 12.69
N THR A 29 2.92 -5.62 12.03
CA THR A 29 4.27 -6.07 12.37
C THR A 29 5.27 -5.80 11.26
N ASP A 30 4.78 -5.75 10.01
CA ASP A 30 5.59 -5.48 8.83
C ASP A 30 4.75 -4.64 7.85
N LEU A 31 5.36 -3.59 7.29
CA LEU A 31 4.73 -2.72 6.29
C LEU A 31 4.27 -3.48 5.03
N ARG A 32 4.83 -4.67 4.77
CA ARG A 32 4.37 -5.58 3.71
C ARG A 32 2.91 -6.04 3.87
N GLN A 33 2.36 -5.99 5.08
CA GLN A 33 0.95 -6.33 5.35
C GLN A 33 -0.04 -5.31 4.76
N ILE A 34 0.41 -4.08 4.46
CA ILE A 34 -0.45 -2.98 3.97
C ILE A 34 -0.12 -2.51 2.55
N ILE A 35 0.77 -3.21 1.84
CA ILE A 35 1.16 -2.90 0.44
C ILE A 35 0.86 -4.03 -0.54
N GLY A 36 0.13 -5.07 -0.09
CA GLY A 36 -0.40 -6.11 -0.97
C GLY A 36 -1.48 -5.59 -1.93
N LEU A 37 -1.83 -6.39 -2.94
CA LEU A 37 -2.76 -6.00 -4.00
C LEU A 37 -4.09 -6.73 -3.89
N ASN A 38 -5.19 -6.00 -4.09
CA ASN A 38 -6.44 -6.55 -4.60
C ASN A 38 -6.38 -6.49 -6.12
N PHE A 39 -6.18 -7.66 -6.75
CA PHE A 39 -5.95 -7.79 -8.17
C PHE A 39 -7.15 -8.45 -8.86
N PRO A 40 -7.72 -7.89 -9.94
CA PRO A 40 -8.87 -8.47 -10.63
C PRO A 40 -8.64 -9.93 -11.04
N ASP A 41 -9.65 -10.79 -10.83
CA ASP A 41 -9.56 -12.23 -11.15
C ASP A 41 -10.12 -12.60 -12.54
N GLY A 42 -10.73 -11.64 -13.25
CA GLY A 42 -11.36 -11.84 -14.56
C GLY A 42 -12.79 -12.41 -14.51
N GLN A 43 -13.32 -12.70 -13.32
CA GLN A 43 -14.68 -13.21 -13.09
C GLN A 43 -15.57 -12.20 -12.36
N GLY A 44 -15.10 -10.95 -12.21
CA GLY A 44 -15.79 -9.89 -11.48
C GLY A 44 -15.40 -9.80 -10.00
N GLY A 45 -14.46 -10.63 -9.56
CA GLY A 45 -13.89 -10.61 -8.22
C GLY A 45 -12.45 -10.09 -8.19
N TYR A 46 -11.84 -10.21 -7.01
CA TYR A 46 -10.46 -9.84 -6.74
C TYR A 46 -9.76 -10.94 -5.98
N ASN A 47 -8.51 -11.20 -6.36
CA ASN A 47 -7.59 -12.03 -5.60
C ASN A 47 -6.62 -11.15 -4.84
N TRP A 48 -6.38 -11.50 -3.58
CA TRP A 48 -5.33 -10.88 -2.78
C TRP A 48 -3.96 -11.42 -3.20
N ILE A 49 -3.01 -10.51 -3.48
CA ILE A 49 -1.61 -10.83 -3.78
C ILE A 49 -0.74 -10.22 -2.69
N SER A 50 -0.01 -11.09 -2.00
CA SER A 50 0.85 -10.71 -0.90
C SER A 50 2.05 -9.88 -1.39
N ALA A 51 2.52 -8.92 -0.59
CA ALA A 51 3.76 -8.19 -0.89
C ALA A 51 5.01 -9.07 -0.83
N TRP A 52 4.93 -10.23 -0.17
CA TRP A 52 5.98 -11.25 -0.20
C TRP A 52 6.08 -11.96 -1.55
N ASP A 53 5.01 -11.93 -2.35
CA ASP A 53 4.95 -12.55 -3.67
C ASP A 53 5.26 -11.56 -4.81
N ALA A 54 5.74 -10.35 -4.48
CA ALA A 54 6.04 -9.31 -5.48
C ALA A 54 7.08 -9.74 -6.53
N GLY A 55 7.95 -10.71 -6.21
CA GLY A 55 8.91 -11.30 -7.15
C GLY A 55 8.28 -12.27 -8.17
N VAL A 56 7.02 -12.65 -8.01
CA VAL A 56 6.29 -13.54 -8.91
C VAL A 56 5.56 -12.70 -9.95
N ALA A 57 5.75 -13.03 -11.24
CA ALA A 57 5.04 -12.35 -12.31
C ALA A 57 3.54 -12.71 -12.30
N ILE A 58 2.69 -11.70 -12.32
CA ILE A 58 1.23 -11.82 -12.27
C ILE A 58 0.67 -11.74 -13.69
N LYS A 59 -0.20 -12.67 -14.08
CA LYS A 59 -0.91 -12.60 -15.36
C LYS A 59 -2.20 -11.82 -15.20
N ALA A 60 -2.37 -10.76 -15.99
CA ALA A 60 -3.61 -10.00 -16.05
C ALA A 60 -4.75 -10.83 -16.67
N PRO A 61 -6.00 -10.72 -16.19
CA PRO A 61 -7.15 -11.24 -16.91
C PRO A 61 -7.42 -10.44 -18.19
N PRO A 62 -8.20 -10.99 -19.14
CA PRO A 62 -8.64 -10.26 -20.33
C PRO A 62 -9.45 -9.01 -19.95
N GLY A 63 -9.29 -7.90 -20.68
CA GLY A 63 -10.11 -6.70 -20.43
C GLY A 63 -9.70 -5.90 -19.19
N MET A 64 -8.57 -6.22 -18.55
CA MET A 64 -8.16 -5.56 -17.30
C MET A 64 -7.66 -4.14 -17.56
N HIS A 65 -8.15 -3.18 -16.77
CA HIS A 65 -7.67 -1.80 -16.75
C HIS A 65 -6.68 -1.57 -15.60
N PHE A 66 -5.75 -0.61 -15.76
CA PHE A 66 -4.74 -0.32 -14.73
C PHE A 66 -5.36 0.08 -13.40
N ASN A 67 -6.33 1.02 -13.44
CA ASN A 67 -6.99 1.57 -12.26
C ASN A 67 -7.93 0.58 -11.52
N GLN A 68 -8.09 -0.66 -12.02
CA GLN A 68 -8.81 -1.70 -11.29
C GLN A 68 -7.95 -2.34 -10.21
N VAL A 69 -6.62 -2.24 -10.28
CA VAL A 69 -5.76 -2.74 -9.21
C VAL A 69 -5.76 -1.76 -8.04
N MET A 70 -5.97 -2.30 -6.85
CA MET A 70 -5.93 -1.53 -5.61
C MET A 70 -4.90 -2.14 -4.66
N SER A 71 -4.32 -1.32 -3.79
CA SER A 71 -3.51 -1.77 -2.66
C SER A 71 -4.10 -1.23 -1.36
N HIS A 72 -4.49 -2.12 -0.45
CA HIS A 72 -5.19 -1.75 0.79
C HIS A 72 -6.35 -0.75 0.57
N SER A 73 -7.18 -1.02 -0.46
CA SER A 73 -8.30 -0.16 -0.88
C SER A 73 -7.92 1.23 -1.42
N VAL A 74 -6.64 1.45 -1.72
CA VAL A 74 -6.14 2.62 -2.46
C VAL A 74 -5.98 2.26 -3.93
N VAL A 75 -6.58 3.04 -4.81
CA VAL A 75 -6.48 2.86 -6.27
C VAL A 75 -5.06 3.12 -6.78
N SER A 76 -4.64 2.38 -7.80
CA SER A 76 -3.33 2.55 -8.46
C SER A 76 -3.33 3.72 -9.47
N ASP A 77 -3.64 4.92 -8.99
CA ASP A 77 -3.75 6.14 -9.79
C ASP A 77 -2.46 6.98 -9.87
N GLY A 78 -1.40 6.56 -9.19
CA GLY A 78 -0.13 7.29 -9.10
C GLY A 78 -0.15 8.49 -8.16
N TYR A 79 -1.20 8.67 -7.34
CA TYR A 79 -1.26 9.69 -6.29
C TYR A 79 -1.11 9.09 -4.90
N ALA A 80 -0.73 9.94 -3.94
CA ALA A 80 -0.60 9.55 -2.54
C ALA A 80 -1.95 9.69 -1.84
N HIS A 81 -2.38 8.65 -1.14
CA HIS A 81 -3.63 8.60 -0.38
C HIS A 81 -3.36 8.21 1.06
N ASN A 82 -4.21 8.67 1.99
CA ASN A 82 -4.22 8.12 3.35
C ASN A 82 -4.67 6.66 3.29
N ILE A 83 -4.14 5.84 4.18
CA ILE A 83 -4.43 4.41 4.19
C ILE A 83 -5.73 4.16 4.98
N PRO A 84 -6.81 3.69 4.32
CA PRO A 84 -8.08 3.46 4.98
C PRO A 84 -8.03 2.20 5.85
N TYR A 85 -9.03 2.00 6.71
CA TYR A 85 -9.24 0.76 7.49
C TYR A 85 -8.07 0.36 8.41
N LEU A 86 -7.28 1.33 8.86
CA LEU A 86 -6.31 1.14 9.93
C LEU A 86 -6.80 1.83 11.19
N THR A 87 -6.65 1.17 12.33
CA THR A 87 -7.00 1.72 13.64
C THR A 87 -5.79 1.68 14.58
N VAL A 88 -5.88 2.38 15.70
CA VAL A 88 -4.87 2.37 16.75
C VAL A 88 -5.36 1.50 17.90
N GLY A 89 -4.48 0.65 18.41
CA GLY A 89 -4.62 0.00 19.69
C GLY A 89 -3.52 0.48 20.64
N ASP A 90 -3.81 0.40 21.93
CA ASP A 90 -2.84 0.67 22.98
C ASP A 90 -3.08 -0.28 24.15
N ALA A 91 -1.99 -0.81 24.74
CA ALA A 91 -2.10 -1.79 25.81
C ALA A 91 -2.48 -1.17 27.17
N ASP A 92 -2.32 0.15 27.30
CA ASP A 92 -2.55 0.89 28.53
C ASP A 92 -3.92 1.59 28.53
N GLY A 93 -4.68 1.50 27.43
CA GLY A 93 -6.03 2.05 27.29
C GLY A 93 -6.08 3.50 26.77
N ASP A 94 -4.97 4.00 26.19
CA ASP A 94 -4.85 5.37 25.70
C ASP A 94 -5.27 5.55 24.22
N GLU A 95 -5.89 4.53 23.60
CA GLU A 95 -6.24 4.54 22.17
C GLU A 95 -7.36 5.52 21.79
N ALA A 96 -8.13 6.01 22.76
CA ALA A 96 -9.25 6.91 22.53
C ALA A 96 -8.78 8.24 21.88
N GLY A 97 -9.25 8.51 20.66
CA GLY A 97 -8.82 9.66 19.87
C GLY A 97 -7.48 9.47 19.15
N GLY A 98 -6.92 8.26 19.19
CA GLY A 98 -5.76 7.88 18.41
C GLY A 98 -6.07 7.74 16.92
N TYR A 99 -5.03 7.86 16.09
CA TYR A 99 -5.14 7.77 14.64
C TYR A 99 -3.85 7.24 14.01
N VAL A 100 -4.00 6.63 12.84
CA VAL A 100 -2.88 6.22 11.99
C VAL A 100 -2.59 7.32 10.99
N SER A 101 -1.34 7.75 10.91
CA SER A 101 -0.87 8.67 9.87
C SER A 101 0.02 7.94 8.88
N GLY A 102 0.17 8.53 7.69
CA GLY A 102 1.03 8.03 6.63
C GLY A 102 0.27 7.87 5.32
N TYR A 103 1.02 7.56 4.26
CA TYR A 103 0.49 7.56 2.91
C TYR A 103 0.83 6.27 2.18
N LEU A 104 -0.03 5.89 1.24
CA LEU A 104 0.20 4.85 0.25
C LEU A 104 0.07 5.45 -1.14
N LYS A 105 0.98 5.06 -2.04
CA LYS A 105 0.93 5.41 -3.45
C LYS A 105 1.23 4.19 -4.30
N ALA A 106 0.39 3.96 -5.29
CA ALA A 106 0.55 2.87 -6.25
C ALA A 106 0.72 3.46 -7.65
N THR A 107 1.88 3.26 -8.26
CA THR A 107 2.30 3.90 -9.52
C THR A 107 2.66 2.85 -10.56
N TRP A 108 2.05 2.97 -11.75
CA TRP A 108 2.34 2.11 -12.88
C TRP A 108 3.49 2.62 -13.74
N TYR A 109 4.28 1.69 -14.26
CA TYR A 109 5.41 1.95 -15.15
C TYR A 109 5.38 0.99 -16.35
N GLU A 110 5.81 1.50 -17.50
CA GLU A 110 6.05 0.77 -18.75
C GLU A 110 7.45 1.13 -19.23
N ASN A 111 8.33 0.13 -19.41
CA ASN A 111 9.72 0.33 -19.84
C ASN A 111 10.54 1.33 -18.99
N GLY A 112 10.21 1.46 -17.70
CA GLY A 112 10.88 2.36 -16.76
C GLY A 112 10.30 3.77 -16.71
N GLU A 113 9.33 4.09 -17.57
CA GLU A 113 8.62 5.37 -17.56
C GLU A 113 7.27 5.23 -16.85
N GLN A 114 6.91 6.23 -16.05
CA GLN A 114 5.62 6.24 -15.36
C GLN A 114 4.49 6.36 -16.40
N ILE A 115 3.48 5.50 -16.29
CA ILE A 115 2.27 5.60 -17.09
C ILE A 115 1.48 6.83 -16.61
N PRO A 116 1.15 7.79 -17.49
CA PRO A 116 0.42 8.99 -17.10
C PRO A 116 -1.01 8.65 -16.69
N ASN A 117 -1.57 9.48 -15.80
CA ASN A 117 -2.85 9.19 -15.13
C ASN A 117 -4.03 9.01 -16.12
N ASP A 118 -4.04 9.75 -17.22
CA ASP A 118 -5.03 9.66 -18.29
C ASP A 118 -5.03 8.30 -19.01
N ARG A 119 -3.90 7.58 -19.02
CA ARG A 119 -3.79 6.21 -19.55
C ARG A 119 -4.22 5.14 -18.56
N LEU A 120 -4.35 5.44 -17.26
CA LEU A 120 -4.68 4.43 -16.24
C LEU A 120 -6.12 3.92 -16.34
N GLY A 121 -6.98 4.67 -17.02
CA GLY A 121 -8.34 4.25 -17.37
C GLY A 121 -8.42 3.31 -18.56
N ASN A 122 -7.29 2.96 -19.22
CA ASN A 122 -7.28 2.07 -20.38
C ASN A 122 -7.00 0.62 -20.00
N GLU A 123 -7.38 -0.30 -20.89
CA GLU A 123 -7.00 -1.71 -20.79
C GLU A 123 -5.48 -1.88 -20.91
N LEU A 124 -4.91 -2.86 -20.18
CA LEU A 124 -3.52 -3.26 -20.33
C LEU A 124 -3.25 -3.68 -21.78
N TRP A 125 -2.33 -2.99 -22.43
CA TRP A 125 -2.05 -3.22 -23.83
C TRP A 125 -1.25 -4.51 -24.01
N GLY A 126 -1.79 -5.45 -24.80
CA GLY A 126 -1.17 -6.75 -25.08
C GLY A 126 0.19 -6.70 -25.77
N CYS A 127 0.51 -5.56 -26.37
CA CYS A 127 1.78 -5.28 -27.03
C CYS A 127 2.78 -4.50 -26.19
N GLY A 128 2.33 -4.02 -25.05
CA GLY A 128 3.17 -3.35 -24.08
C GLY A 128 3.66 -4.30 -23.00
N GLY A 129 4.23 -3.69 -21.97
CA GLY A 129 4.75 -4.40 -20.82
C GLY A 129 6.00 -5.27 -21.10
N PRO A 130 6.41 -6.11 -20.12
CA PRO A 130 5.77 -6.32 -18.81
C PRO A 130 5.64 -5.01 -18.03
N TYR A 131 4.46 -4.80 -17.44
CA TYR A 131 4.16 -3.61 -16.66
C TYR A 131 4.72 -3.77 -15.25
N LYS A 132 5.13 -2.66 -14.66
CA LYS A 132 5.58 -2.62 -13.27
C LYS A 132 4.61 -1.78 -12.46
N LEU A 133 4.06 -2.33 -11.38
CA LEU A 133 3.28 -1.58 -10.40
C LEU A 133 4.12 -1.43 -9.14
N ARG A 134 4.58 -0.21 -8.87
CA ARG A 134 5.27 0.11 -7.61
C ARG A 134 4.26 0.57 -6.57
N VAL A 135 4.21 -0.10 -5.43
CA VAL A 135 3.43 0.31 -4.26
C VAL A 135 4.38 0.76 -3.17
N GLU A 136 4.18 1.97 -2.68
CA GLU A 136 5.05 2.64 -1.72
C GLU A 136 4.22 3.14 -0.54
N VAL A 137 4.75 2.97 0.67
CA VAL A 137 4.20 3.55 1.90
C VAL A 137 5.26 4.34 2.64
N TRP A 138 4.86 5.46 3.22
CA TRP A 138 5.76 6.27 4.03
C TRP A 138 5.07 7.01 5.16
N ASN A 139 5.87 7.34 6.17
CA ASN A 139 5.46 8.00 7.40
C ASN A 139 4.36 7.26 8.16
N ILE A 140 4.41 5.93 8.14
CA ILE A 140 3.43 5.11 8.85
C ILE A 140 3.68 5.22 10.34
N GLN A 141 2.66 5.69 11.08
CA GLN A 141 2.76 5.90 12.52
C GLN A 141 1.41 5.70 13.20
N ALA A 142 1.41 5.00 14.34
CA ALA A 142 0.30 5.02 15.28
C ALA A 142 0.50 6.18 16.26
N ASN A 143 -0.55 6.97 16.48
CA ASN A 143 -0.52 8.12 17.38
C ASN A 143 -1.69 8.04 18.37
N THR A 144 -1.42 8.36 19.63
CA THR A 144 -2.41 8.54 20.69
C THR A 144 -2.31 9.95 21.29
N PRO A 145 -3.41 10.51 21.82
CA PRO A 145 -3.35 11.80 22.49
C PRO A 145 -2.61 11.75 23.84
N TYR A 146 -2.61 10.57 24.48
CA TYR A 146 -2.03 10.30 25.79
C TYR A 146 -1.06 9.10 25.71
N GLY A 147 -0.43 8.78 26.84
CA GLY A 147 0.58 7.72 26.93
C GLY A 147 2.02 8.24 26.79
N ALA A 148 2.96 7.49 27.34
CA ALA A 148 4.39 7.80 27.25
C ALA A 148 5.17 6.49 26.99
N PRO A 149 5.44 6.12 25.74
CA PRO A 149 5.33 6.95 24.52
C PRO A 149 3.90 7.00 23.93
N ASN A 150 3.53 8.14 23.36
CA ASN A 150 2.22 8.36 22.71
C ASN A 150 2.22 8.06 21.20
N ASN A 151 3.29 7.48 20.67
CA ASN A 151 3.37 7.15 19.26
C ASN A 151 4.32 5.98 18.99
N ARG A 152 4.13 5.34 17.83
CA ARG A 152 5.03 4.33 17.28
C ARG A 152 5.21 4.55 15.79
N TYR A 153 6.44 4.81 15.38
CA TYR A 153 6.83 4.96 13.98
C TYR A 153 7.22 3.61 13.36
N TYR A 154 6.64 3.28 12.22
CA TYR A 154 6.88 2.05 11.47
C TYR A 154 7.82 2.24 10.27
N GLY A 155 8.02 3.48 9.83
CA GLY A 155 8.92 3.77 8.72
C GLY A 155 8.22 3.82 7.36
N ASN A 156 9.02 3.51 6.36
CA ASN A 156 8.68 3.54 4.94
C ASN A 156 9.02 2.18 4.34
N ASN A 157 8.26 1.75 3.34
CA ASN A 157 8.56 0.53 2.58
C ASN A 157 7.99 0.63 1.16
N TRP A 158 8.49 -0.20 0.26
CA TRP A 158 7.94 -0.31 -1.08
C TRP A 158 8.16 -1.69 -1.66
N VAL A 159 7.31 -2.05 -2.62
CA VAL A 159 7.43 -3.26 -3.44
C VAL A 159 7.09 -2.95 -4.88
N GLU A 160 7.62 -3.74 -5.80
CA GLU A 160 7.34 -3.62 -7.23
C GLU A 160 6.81 -4.95 -7.76
N TYR A 161 5.62 -4.93 -8.33
CA TYR A 161 4.95 -6.08 -8.92
C TYR A 161 5.13 -6.08 -10.43
N THR A 162 5.45 -7.25 -10.99
CA THR A 162 5.52 -7.43 -12.45
C THR A 162 4.21 -8.00 -12.98
N VAL A 163 3.54 -7.28 -13.88
CA VAL A 163 2.25 -7.67 -14.45
C VAL A 163 2.40 -7.90 -15.95
N ILE A 164 2.03 -9.10 -16.38
CA ILE A 164 2.08 -9.55 -17.78
C ILE A 164 0.66 -9.43 -18.36
N PRO A 165 0.44 -8.67 -19.45
CA PRO A 165 -0.86 -8.58 -20.09
C PRO A 165 -1.35 -9.94 -20.63
N HIS A 166 -2.68 -10.13 -20.70
CA HIS A 166 -3.30 -11.38 -21.12
C HIS A 166 -2.94 -11.78 -22.57
N ASN A 167 -3.15 -10.84 -23.50
CA ASN A 167 -2.98 -11.08 -24.95
C ASN A 167 -1.60 -10.63 -25.42
N GLN A 168 -0.54 -11.38 -25.10
CA GLN A 168 0.78 -11.13 -25.68
C GLN A 168 0.72 -11.35 -27.20
N SER A 169 0.62 -10.26 -27.95
CA SER A 169 0.51 -10.28 -29.41
C SER A 169 1.87 -10.08 -30.06
N ILE A 170 2.04 -10.49 -31.33
CA ILE A 170 3.18 -10.03 -32.13
C ILE A 170 2.87 -8.62 -32.59
N CYS A 171 3.58 -7.63 -32.05
CA CYS A 171 3.19 -6.23 -32.19
C CYS A 171 4.05 -5.42 -33.14
N TYR A 172 5.29 -5.87 -33.35
CA TYR A 172 6.18 -5.30 -34.34
C TYR A 172 6.86 -6.42 -35.10
N LEU A 173 6.55 -6.55 -36.37
CA LEU A 173 7.36 -7.28 -37.34
C LEU A 173 8.24 -6.24 -38.03
N ARG A 174 9.56 -6.28 -37.79
CA ARG A 174 10.51 -5.55 -38.63
C ARG A 174 10.85 -6.44 -39.82
N PRO A 175 10.53 -6.05 -41.06
CA PRO A 175 11.09 -6.71 -42.23
C PRO A 175 12.62 -6.58 -42.17
N ASN A 176 13.33 -7.66 -42.48
CA ASN A 176 14.77 -7.57 -42.71
C ASN A 176 14.94 -6.88 -44.07
N ASP A 177 15.55 -5.71 -44.11
CA ASP A 177 15.90 -5.05 -45.37
C ASP A 177 16.87 -5.96 -46.14
N MET A 178 16.34 -6.66 -47.15
CA MET A 178 17.16 -7.36 -48.13
C MET A 178 17.66 -6.32 -49.14
N GLY A 179 18.72 -5.61 -48.75
CA GLY A 179 19.55 -4.79 -49.64
C GLY A 179 20.67 -5.61 -50.26
#